data_AF-A0A3E1E9D2-F1
#
_entry.id   AF-A0A3E1E9D2-F1
#
_cell.length_a   1.000
_cell.length_b   1.000
_cell.length_c   1.000
_cell.angle_alpha   90.00
_cell.angle_beta   90.00
_cell.angle_gamma   90.00
#
_symmetry.space_group_name_H-M   'P 1'
#
loop_
_entity.id
_entity.type
_entity.pdbx_description
1 polymer ?
#
loop_
_entity_poly.entity_id
_entity_poly.type
_entity_poly.pdbx_seq_one_letter_code
_entity_poly.pdbx_strand_id
1 'polypeptide(L)'
;MTPDWLTSPFALGVYAGLVPAALFRAQLFLSRRDLDKASHSQLAQLKTLTEAFQKIQDELKDASTEKENLRVKIQGLLQSPDRQKLRLLEVLNRAEQRLTVTAPGFAPAWQTAKNEALAELEAEERGRIAPKQVLHQIMSSGSALLDRLKNGNPQSEAKSPQTGDSSQTIGS
;
A
#
# COMPACT_ATOMS: atom_id res chain seq x y z
N MET A 1 74.59 -4.82 -45.41
CA MET A 1 75.40 -3.66 -45.00
C MET A 1 74.67 -2.97 -43.86
N THR A 2 74.95 -3.35 -42.62
CA THR A 2 74.53 -2.54 -41.46
C THR A 2 75.43 -1.32 -41.40
N PRO A 3 74.89 -0.12 -41.13
CA PRO A 3 75.72 1.09 -41.10
C PRO A 3 76.73 1.06 -39.95
N ASP A 4 78.02 1.24 -40.24
CA ASP A 4 79.11 1.21 -39.25
C ASP A 4 79.03 2.32 -38.17
N TRP A 5 78.16 3.33 -38.35
CA TRP A 5 77.94 4.40 -37.36
C TRP A 5 77.21 3.93 -36.09
N LEU A 6 76.49 2.81 -36.16
CA LEU A 6 75.77 2.22 -35.01
C LEU A 6 76.71 1.51 -34.01
N THR A 7 77.93 1.15 -34.42
CA THR A 7 78.90 0.38 -33.59
C THR A 7 80.08 1.24 -33.12
N SER A 8 79.97 2.57 -33.24
CA SER A 8 80.98 3.48 -32.69
C SER A 8 80.93 3.50 -31.14
N PRO A 9 82.08 3.64 -30.44
CA PRO A 9 82.11 3.67 -28.97
C PRO A 9 81.29 4.83 -28.37
N PHE A 10 81.12 5.92 -29.13
CA PHE A 10 80.26 7.05 -28.76
C PHE A 10 78.77 6.73 -28.89
N ALA A 11 78.33 6.12 -30.01
CA ALA A 11 76.93 5.72 -30.19
C ALA A 11 76.49 4.70 -29.13
N LEU A 12 77.41 3.81 -28.73
CA LEU A 12 77.16 2.80 -27.69
C LEU A 12 76.91 3.45 -26.32
N GLY A 13 77.65 4.50 -25.96
CA GLY A 13 77.42 5.29 -24.75
C GLY A 13 76.10 6.08 -24.77
N VAL A 14 75.74 6.66 -25.92
CA VAL A 14 74.44 7.34 -26.09
C VAL A 14 73.29 6.36 -25.94
N TYR A 15 73.37 5.16 -26.52
CA TYR A 15 72.35 4.14 -26.37
C TYR A 15 72.26 3.62 -24.93
N ALA A 16 73.40 3.45 -24.26
CA ALA A 16 73.48 3.03 -22.87
C ALA A 16 72.83 4.03 -21.89
N GLY A 17 72.76 5.32 -22.21
CA GLY A 17 72.04 6.33 -21.42
C GLY A 17 70.59 6.54 -21.86
N LEU A 18 70.36 6.64 -23.18
CA LEU A 18 69.07 7.03 -23.74
C LEU A 18 68.00 5.94 -23.56
N VAL A 19 68.38 4.66 -23.71
CA VAL A 19 67.44 3.54 -23.53
C VAL A 19 66.92 3.46 -22.11
N PRO A 20 67.77 3.39 -21.06
CA PRO A 20 67.25 3.37 -19.69
C PRO A 20 66.53 4.67 -19.33
N ALA A 21 66.96 5.85 -19.82
CA ALA A 21 66.24 7.09 -19.58
C ALA A 21 64.83 7.09 -20.23
N ALA A 22 64.70 6.58 -21.44
CA ALA A 22 63.41 6.44 -22.13
C ALA A 22 62.51 5.43 -21.42
N LEU A 23 63.07 4.30 -20.98
CA LEU A 23 62.33 3.29 -20.21
C LEU A 23 61.88 3.85 -18.86
N PHE A 24 62.74 4.54 -18.12
CA PHE A 24 62.40 5.15 -16.84
C PHE A 24 61.29 6.19 -17.02
N ARG A 25 61.36 6.99 -18.08
CA ARG A 25 60.33 7.98 -18.41
C ARG A 25 59.00 7.33 -18.81
N ALA A 26 59.03 6.25 -19.60
CA ALA A 26 57.84 5.50 -19.96
C ALA A 26 57.21 4.80 -18.75
N GLN A 27 58.01 4.21 -17.87
CA GLN A 27 57.53 3.60 -16.63
C GLN A 27 56.91 4.63 -15.69
N LEU A 28 57.54 5.80 -15.52
CA LEU A 28 56.98 6.89 -14.72
C LEU A 28 55.63 7.37 -15.29
N PHE A 29 55.51 7.40 -16.61
CA PHE A 29 54.27 7.78 -17.27
C PHE A 29 53.18 6.71 -17.11
N LEU A 30 53.51 5.42 -17.23
CA LEU A 30 52.56 4.33 -16.97
C LEU A 30 52.07 4.33 -15.52
N SER A 31 52.97 4.44 -14.54
CA SER A 31 52.59 4.50 -13.11
C SER A 31 51.70 5.70 -12.78
N ARG A 32 51.91 6.85 -13.43
CA ARG A 32 51.04 8.02 -13.25
C ARG A 32 49.64 7.80 -13.82
N ARG A 33 49.54 7.15 -14.99
CA ARG A 33 48.24 6.87 -15.64
C ARG A 33 47.36 5.92 -14.85
N ASP A 34 47.94 4.98 -14.12
CA ASP A 34 47.15 4.02 -13.35
C ASP A 34 46.55 4.65 -12.07
N LEU A 35 47.22 5.65 -11.48
CA LEU A 35 46.68 6.45 -10.37
C LEU A 35 45.48 7.30 -10.83
N ASP A 36 45.54 7.87 -12.03
CA ASP A 36 44.45 8.67 -12.60
C ASP A 36 43.19 7.83 -12.89
N LYS A 37 43.37 6.58 -13.35
CA LYS A 37 42.24 5.65 -13.55
C LYS A 37 41.60 5.26 -12.22
N ALA A 38 42.42 4.96 -11.21
CA ALA A 38 41.96 4.59 -9.88
C ALA A 38 41.14 5.73 -9.24
N SER A 39 41.63 6.97 -9.30
CA SER A 39 40.92 8.14 -8.77
C SER A 39 39.61 8.40 -9.51
N HIS A 40 39.58 8.28 -10.84
CA HIS A 40 38.34 8.40 -11.61
C HIS A 40 37.29 7.36 -11.21
N SER A 41 37.70 6.11 -11.00
CA SER A 41 36.78 5.05 -10.59
C SER A 41 36.24 5.27 -9.17
N GLN A 42 37.05 5.78 -8.24
CA GLN A 42 36.63 6.12 -6.88
C GLN A 42 35.67 7.32 -6.87
N LEU A 43 35.95 8.35 -7.66
CA LEU A 43 35.05 9.49 -7.81
C LEU A 43 33.71 9.07 -8.41
N ALA A 44 33.71 8.14 -9.38
CA ALA A 44 32.47 7.57 -9.91
C ALA A 44 31.69 6.81 -8.82
N GLN A 45 32.38 6.00 -8.01
CA GLN A 45 31.74 5.30 -6.89
C GLN A 45 31.16 6.27 -5.85
N LEU A 46 31.91 7.29 -5.44
CA LEU A 46 31.42 8.32 -4.51
C LEU A 46 30.20 9.05 -5.06
N LYS A 47 30.19 9.37 -6.37
CA LYS A 47 29.02 9.98 -7.02
C LYS A 47 27.80 9.05 -6.94
N THR A 48 27.96 7.77 -7.29
CA THR A 48 26.84 6.81 -7.20
C THR A 48 26.34 6.61 -5.77
N LEU A 49 27.24 6.61 -4.78
CA LEU A 49 26.85 6.52 -3.37
C LEU A 49 26.12 7.79 -2.90
N THR A 50 26.56 8.96 -3.34
CA THR A 50 25.90 10.24 -3.04
C THR A 50 24.50 10.28 -3.64
N GLU A 51 24.36 9.86 -4.90
CA GLU A 51 23.06 9.75 -5.58
C GLU A 51 22.15 8.73 -4.89
N ALA A 52 22.67 7.58 -4.46
CA ALA A 52 21.91 6.60 -3.70
C ALA A 52 21.48 7.14 -2.33
N PHE A 53 22.35 7.83 -1.62
CA PHE A 53 22.04 8.44 -0.33
C PHE A 53 20.97 9.54 -0.47
N GLN A 54 21.04 10.32 -1.54
CA GLN A 54 20.04 11.35 -1.83
C GLN A 54 18.66 10.73 -2.08
N LYS A 55 18.58 9.63 -2.86
CA LYS A 55 17.32 8.90 -3.07
C LYS A 55 16.73 8.38 -1.76
N ILE A 56 17.55 7.78 -0.89
CA ILE A 56 17.11 7.30 0.42
C ILE A 56 16.58 8.46 1.28
N GLN A 57 17.25 9.62 1.27
CA GLN A 57 16.76 10.79 1.99
C GLN A 57 15.44 11.31 1.46
N ASP A 58 15.25 11.31 0.15
CA ASP A 58 14.01 11.77 -0.47
C ASP A 58 12.87 10.79 -0.18
N GLU A 59 13.11 9.48 -0.23
CA GLU A 59 12.13 8.45 0.21
C GLU A 59 11.75 8.61 1.70
N LEU A 60 12.71 8.93 2.57
CA LEU A 60 12.44 9.19 3.99
C LEU A 60 11.58 10.45 4.19
N LYS A 61 11.84 11.51 3.42
CA LYS A 61 11.02 12.72 3.44
C LYS A 61 9.62 12.42 2.95
N ASP A 62 9.48 11.74 1.84
CA ASP A 62 8.19 11.36 1.26
C ASP A 62 7.39 10.52 2.25
N ALA A 63 7.99 9.49 2.85
CA ALA A 63 7.35 8.67 3.86
C ALA A 63 6.96 9.48 5.11
N SER A 64 7.76 10.46 5.52
CA SER A 64 7.43 11.37 6.62
C SER A 64 6.23 12.25 6.28
N THR A 65 6.18 12.79 5.06
CA THR A 65 5.04 13.59 4.59
C THR A 65 3.77 12.74 4.47
N GLU A 66 3.87 11.50 4.00
CA GLU A 66 2.73 10.59 3.94
C GLU A 66 2.19 10.28 5.34
N LYS A 67 3.08 10.04 6.32
CA LYS A 67 2.68 9.82 7.72
C LYS A 67 1.92 11.03 8.29
N GLU A 68 2.41 12.25 8.07
CA GLU A 68 1.72 13.45 8.55
C GLU A 68 0.37 13.65 7.83
N ASN A 69 0.33 13.41 6.51
CA ASN A 69 -0.91 13.46 5.75
C ASN A 69 -1.92 12.42 6.25
N LEU A 70 -1.49 11.20 6.58
CA LEU A 70 -2.35 10.18 7.17
C LEU A 70 -2.84 10.59 8.56
N ARG A 71 -1.98 11.17 9.39
CA ARG A 71 -2.34 11.68 10.71
C ARG A 71 -3.40 12.77 10.61
N VAL A 72 -3.24 13.73 9.71
CA VAL A 72 -4.22 14.80 9.45
C VAL A 72 -5.54 14.20 8.93
N LYS A 73 -5.48 13.24 8.00
CA LYS A 73 -6.68 12.55 7.50
C LYS A 73 -7.40 11.78 8.61
N ILE A 74 -6.70 11.05 9.46
CA ILE A 74 -7.28 10.32 10.60
C ILE A 74 -7.93 11.30 11.58
N GLN A 75 -7.25 12.40 11.93
CA GLN A 75 -7.82 13.43 12.80
C GLN A 75 -9.05 14.10 12.18
N GLY A 76 -9.03 14.39 10.88
CA GLY A 76 -10.19 14.92 10.16
C GLY A 76 -11.35 13.92 10.10
N LEU A 77 -11.05 12.63 9.89
CA LEU A 77 -12.01 11.53 9.93
C LEU A 77 -12.53 11.23 11.32
N LEU A 78 -11.90 11.70 12.41
CA LEU A 78 -12.44 11.62 13.77
C LEU A 78 -13.32 12.83 14.09
N GLN A 79 -12.90 14.04 13.67
CA GLN A 79 -13.67 15.25 13.90
C GLN A 79 -14.97 15.31 13.07
N SER A 80 -14.98 14.76 11.86
CA SER A 80 -16.16 14.73 10.99
C SER A 80 -17.33 13.89 11.53
N PRO A 81 -17.14 12.60 11.94
CA PRO A 81 -18.20 11.78 12.49
C PRO A 81 -18.67 12.29 13.84
N ASP A 82 -17.80 12.88 14.67
CA ASP A 82 -18.23 13.43 15.96
C ASP A 82 -19.17 14.62 15.77
N ARG A 83 -18.84 15.53 14.85
CA ARG A 83 -19.74 16.63 14.47
C ARG A 83 -21.04 16.13 13.87
N GLN A 84 -20.99 15.08 13.04
CA GLN A 84 -22.17 14.50 12.41
C GLN A 84 -23.07 13.76 13.41
N LYS A 85 -22.49 13.04 14.37
CA LYS A 85 -23.20 12.39 15.48
C LYS A 85 -23.84 13.42 16.41
N LEU A 86 -23.11 14.49 16.77
CA LEU A 86 -23.65 15.58 17.57
C LEU A 86 -24.84 16.25 16.88
N ARG A 87 -24.72 16.54 15.58
CA ARG A 87 -25.82 17.08 14.78
C ARG A 87 -27.02 16.12 14.73
N LEU A 88 -26.78 14.82 14.57
CA LEU A 88 -27.84 13.81 14.58
C LEU A 88 -28.55 13.75 15.93
N LEU A 89 -27.81 13.76 17.04
CA LEU A 89 -28.37 13.78 18.39
C LEU A 89 -29.23 15.03 18.63
N GLU A 90 -28.75 16.19 18.16
CA GLU A 90 -29.48 17.44 18.25
C GLU A 90 -30.78 17.41 17.43
N VAL A 91 -30.74 16.82 16.23
CA VAL A 91 -31.93 16.61 15.39
C VAL A 91 -32.91 15.64 16.06
N LEU A 92 -32.42 14.54 16.62
CA LEU A 92 -33.26 13.54 17.31
C LEU A 92 -33.94 14.15 18.53
N ASN A 93 -33.22 14.89 19.37
CA ASN A 93 -33.79 15.56 20.54
C ASN A 93 -34.88 16.58 20.13
N ARG A 94 -34.64 17.37 19.07
CA ARG A 94 -35.68 18.27 18.54
C ARG A 94 -36.89 17.52 18.00
N ALA A 95 -36.69 16.38 17.33
CA ALA A 95 -37.77 15.56 16.81
C ALA A 95 -38.60 14.95 17.96
N GLU A 96 -37.95 14.44 18.99
CA GLU A 96 -38.56 13.89 20.20
C GLU A 96 -39.42 14.92 20.93
N GLN A 97 -38.91 16.14 21.12
CA GLN A 97 -39.68 17.24 21.71
C GLN A 97 -40.92 17.56 20.89
N ARG A 98 -40.80 17.57 19.54
CA ARG A 98 -41.97 17.78 18.67
C ARG A 98 -42.97 16.64 18.74
N LEU A 99 -42.52 15.39 18.70
CA LEU A 99 -43.41 14.22 18.76
C LEU A 99 -44.17 14.13 20.08
N THR A 100 -43.56 14.54 21.19
CA THR A 100 -44.21 14.63 22.50
C THR A 100 -45.37 15.64 22.52
N VAL A 101 -45.26 16.73 21.76
CA VAL A 101 -46.30 17.76 21.65
C VAL A 101 -47.39 17.36 20.66
N THR A 102 -47.02 16.70 19.55
CA THR A 102 -47.96 16.39 18.46
C THR A 102 -48.73 15.08 18.64
N ALA A 103 -48.24 14.14 19.46
CA ALA A 103 -48.84 12.81 19.61
C ALA A 103 -49.23 12.51 21.08
N PRO A 104 -50.53 12.46 21.42
CA PRO A 104 -50.97 12.06 22.75
C PRO A 104 -50.63 10.58 23.01
N GLY A 105 -50.01 10.28 24.16
CA GLY A 105 -49.59 8.92 24.52
C GLY A 105 -48.23 8.48 23.97
N PHE A 106 -47.55 9.30 23.16
CA PHE A 106 -46.20 9.01 22.67
C PHE A 106 -45.15 9.05 23.78
N ALA A 107 -45.23 10.04 24.67
CA ALA A 107 -44.27 10.24 25.76
C ALA A 107 -44.06 8.99 26.65
N PRO A 108 -45.12 8.34 27.20
CA PRO A 108 -44.94 7.14 28.02
C PRO A 108 -44.41 5.95 27.23
N ALA A 109 -44.90 5.72 26.01
CA ALA A 109 -44.41 4.61 25.16
C ALA A 109 -42.92 4.79 24.80
N TRP A 110 -42.50 6.02 24.52
CA TRP A 110 -41.11 6.36 24.22
C TRP A 110 -40.20 6.24 25.45
N GLN A 111 -40.67 6.65 26.64
CA GLN A 111 -39.94 6.47 27.91
C GLN A 111 -39.72 4.99 28.24
N THR A 112 -40.74 4.16 28.06
CA THR A 112 -40.62 2.70 28.24
C THR A 112 -39.64 2.10 27.23
N ALA A 113 -39.76 2.45 25.95
CA ALA A 113 -38.85 1.96 24.90
C ALA A 113 -37.40 2.39 25.15
N LYS A 114 -37.16 3.62 25.65
CA LYS A 114 -35.80 4.05 26.03
C LYS A 114 -35.23 3.28 27.20
N ASN A 115 -36.03 3.01 28.23
CA ASN A 115 -35.58 2.25 29.39
C ASN A 115 -35.28 0.79 29.01
N GLU A 116 -36.08 0.20 28.12
CA GLU A 116 -35.84 -1.13 27.58
C GLU A 116 -34.56 -1.17 26.74
N ALA A 117 -34.35 -0.21 25.84
CA ALA A 117 -33.12 -0.11 25.05
C ALA A 117 -31.86 0.11 25.90
N LEU A 118 -31.94 0.90 26.98
CA LEU A 118 -30.86 1.06 27.95
C LEU A 118 -30.55 -0.25 28.68
N ALA A 119 -31.57 -1.00 29.08
CA ALA A 119 -31.41 -2.29 29.73
C ALA A 119 -30.80 -3.35 28.79
N GLU A 120 -31.18 -3.34 27.50
CA GLU A 120 -30.57 -4.20 26.48
C GLU A 120 -29.08 -3.84 26.27
N LEU A 121 -28.74 -2.56 26.19
CA LEU A 121 -27.36 -2.10 26.01
C LEU A 121 -26.47 -2.46 27.22
N GLU A 122 -26.97 -2.27 28.45
CA GLU A 122 -26.25 -2.69 29.67
C GLU A 122 -26.04 -4.21 29.74
N ALA A 123 -26.96 -5.00 29.18
CA ALA A 123 -26.84 -6.45 29.11
C ALA A 123 -25.82 -6.89 28.04
N GLU A 124 -25.72 -6.15 26.93
CA GLU A 124 -24.68 -6.32 25.89
C GLU A 124 -23.28 -5.96 26.44
N GLU A 125 -23.13 -4.83 27.13
CA GLU A 125 -21.85 -4.41 27.73
C GLU A 125 -21.36 -5.37 28.83
N ARG A 126 -22.28 -5.98 29.57
CA ARG A 126 -21.97 -7.04 30.55
C ARG A 126 -21.75 -8.41 29.93
N GLY A 127 -21.71 -8.52 28.59
CA GLY A 127 -21.40 -9.74 27.85
C GLY A 127 -22.46 -10.84 27.96
N ARG A 128 -23.69 -10.54 28.39
CA ARG A 128 -24.74 -11.53 28.63
C ARG A 128 -25.67 -11.79 27.45
N ILE A 129 -25.62 -10.95 26.41
CA ILE A 129 -26.45 -11.11 25.20
C ILE A 129 -25.56 -10.86 23.98
N ALA A 130 -25.30 -11.91 23.20
CA ALA A 130 -24.68 -11.76 21.90
C ALA A 130 -25.68 -11.04 20.96
N PRO A 131 -25.22 -10.08 20.14
CA PRO A 131 -26.11 -9.27 19.29
C PRO A 131 -26.90 -10.18 18.36
N LYS A 132 -28.24 -10.12 18.46
CA LYS A 132 -29.19 -10.98 17.71
C LYS A 132 -28.92 -10.99 16.18
N GLN A 133 -28.29 -9.95 15.66
CA GLN A 133 -27.93 -9.78 14.24
C GLN A 133 -26.75 -10.66 13.79
N VAL A 134 -25.75 -10.88 14.65
CA VAL A 134 -24.57 -11.69 14.32
C VAL A 134 -24.92 -13.19 14.33
N LEU A 135 -25.85 -13.58 15.21
CA LEU A 135 -26.28 -14.96 15.35
C LEU A 135 -27.12 -15.43 14.15
N HIS A 136 -27.97 -14.57 13.59
CA HIS A 136 -28.73 -14.90 12.37
C HIS A 136 -27.83 -15.03 11.14
N GLN A 137 -26.74 -14.26 11.05
CA GLN A 137 -25.82 -14.33 9.92
C GLN A 137 -24.91 -15.58 9.97
N ILE A 138 -24.55 -16.02 11.17
CA ILE A 138 -23.79 -17.28 11.36
C ILE A 138 -24.70 -18.50 11.16
N MET A 139 -25.95 -18.45 11.62
CA MET A 139 -26.89 -19.57 11.49
C MET A 139 -27.46 -19.72 10.06
N SER A 140 -27.72 -18.61 9.35
CA SER A 140 -28.11 -18.65 7.93
C SER A 140 -26.95 -19.11 7.03
N SER A 141 -25.71 -18.65 7.29
CA SER A 141 -24.51 -19.14 6.60
C SER A 141 -24.26 -20.63 6.86
N GLY A 142 -24.47 -21.09 8.10
CA GLY A 142 -24.41 -22.50 8.47
C GLY A 142 -25.45 -23.36 7.77
N SER A 143 -26.70 -22.88 7.63
CA SER A 143 -27.76 -23.61 6.92
C SER A 143 -27.48 -23.76 5.43
N ALA A 144 -26.96 -22.73 4.76
CA ALA A 144 -26.59 -22.77 3.34
C ALA A 144 -25.41 -23.70 3.06
N LEU A 145 -24.47 -23.81 4.00
CA LEU A 145 -23.34 -24.74 3.93
C LEU A 145 -23.81 -26.18 4.17
N LEU A 146 -24.67 -26.40 5.17
CA LEU A 146 -25.23 -27.72 5.47
C LEU A 146 -26.06 -28.26 4.29
N ASP A 147 -26.82 -27.39 3.63
CA ASP A 147 -27.62 -27.74 2.45
C ASP A 147 -26.71 -28.12 1.26
N ARG A 148 -25.58 -27.41 1.07
CA ARG A 148 -24.55 -27.77 0.09
C ARG A 148 -23.83 -29.08 0.38
N LEU A 149 -23.56 -29.39 1.64
CA LEU A 149 -22.92 -30.65 2.04
C LEU A 149 -23.88 -31.83 1.95
N LYS A 150 -25.16 -31.60 2.28
CA LYS A 150 -26.21 -32.61 2.18
C LYS A 150 -26.59 -32.90 0.73
N ASN A 151 -26.54 -31.90 -0.16
CA ASN A 151 -26.80 -32.04 -1.60
C ASN A 151 -25.54 -32.23 -2.46
N GLY A 152 -24.43 -32.72 -1.88
CA GLY A 152 -23.19 -33.00 -2.63
C GLY A 152 -23.31 -34.17 -3.62
N ASN A 153 -23.91 -33.93 -4.80
CA ASN A 153 -23.71 -34.72 -6.02
C ASN A 153 -23.27 -33.78 -7.16
N PRO A 154 -22.09 -33.97 -7.79
CA PRO A 154 -21.66 -33.15 -8.90
C PRO A 154 -22.14 -33.77 -10.22
N GLN A 155 -23.38 -33.51 -10.65
CA GLN A 155 -23.79 -33.41 -12.07
C GLN A 155 -25.31 -33.26 -12.23
N SER A 156 -25.73 -32.04 -12.57
CA SER A 156 -26.85 -31.69 -13.47
C SER A 156 -27.02 -30.16 -13.32
N GLU A 157 -26.93 -29.31 -14.33
CA GLU A 157 -26.75 -29.43 -15.76
C GLU A 157 -26.07 -28.12 -16.20
N ALA A 158 -24.95 -28.23 -16.91
CA ALA A 158 -24.60 -27.20 -17.87
C ALA A 158 -25.43 -27.46 -19.13
N LYS A 159 -26.50 -26.69 -19.32
CA LYS A 159 -26.99 -26.38 -20.67
C LYS A 159 -27.56 -24.96 -20.69
N SER A 160 -26.70 -24.05 -21.15
CA SER A 160 -27.04 -22.65 -21.44
C SER A 160 -27.88 -22.55 -22.75
N PRO A 161 -28.20 -21.33 -23.20
CA PRO A 161 -29.54 -20.81 -23.48
C PRO A 161 -30.07 -21.10 -24.90
N GLN A 162 -31.39 -21.19 -25.09
CA GLN A 162 -31.99 -21.06 -26.42
C GLN A 162 -33.29 -20.25 -26.44
N THR A 163 -33.11 -19.06 -27.01
CA THR A 163 -34.08 -18.18 -27.69
C THR A 163 -34.84 -18.91 -28.82
N GLY A 164 -36.10 -18.53 -29.07
CA GLY A 164 -36.87 -18.87 -30.29
C GLY A 164 -38.10 -19.71 -29.99
N ASP A 165 -39.27 -19.12 -29.74
CA ASP A 165 -40.26 -18.60 -30.70
C ASP A 165 -41.23 -19.68 -31.24
N SER A 166 -42.50 -19.29 -31.23
CA SER A 166 -43.68 -19.81 -31.95
C SER A 166 -44.37 -21.11 -31.51
N SER A 167 -45.61 -20.89 -31.07
CA SER A 167 -46.83 -21.59 -31.51
C SER A 167 -47.27 -22.82 -30.69
N GLN A 168 -48.37 -22.66 -29.94
CA GLN A 168 -49.72 -23.03 -30.40
C GLN A 168 -50.79 -22.71 -29.32
N THR A 169 -51.74 -21.83 -29.66
CA THR A 169 -53.19 -22.11 -29.84
C THR A 169 -54.04 -22.08 -28.57
N ILE A 170 -54.74 -20.96 -28.33
CA ILE A 170 -56.16 -20.98 -27.91
C ILE A 170 -56.87 -19.87 -28.69
N GLY A 171 -57.79 -20.30 -29.55
CA GLY A 171 -58.65 -19.47 -30.36
C GLY A 171 -59.67 -20.37 -31.02
N SER A 172 -60.72 -20.73 -30.27
CA SER A 172 -62.11 -21.00 -30.67
C SER A 172 -62.88 -21.50 -29.46
#